data_AF-A0A1S8JK71-F1
#
_entry.id   AF-A0A1S8JK71-F1
#
_cell.length_a   1.000
_cell.length_b   1.000
_cell.length_c   1.000
_cell.angle_alpha   90.00
_cell.angle_beta   90.00
_cell.angle_gamma   90.00
#
_symmetry.space_group_name_H-M   'P 1'
#
loop_
_entity.id
_entity.type
_entity.pdbx_description
1 polymer ?
#
loop_
_entity_poly.entity_id
_entity_poly.type
_entity_poly.pdbx_seq_one_letter_code
_entity_poly.pdbx_strand_id
1 'polypeptide(L)'
;TDVCLQVVRRIRKEFGTTKDIWSWTGYTFDELLQDSEDKLELLSQIDILVDGRFELSKRDLKLQFRGSSNQRIIDVQKSLESNQVVI
;
A
#
# COMPACT_ATOMS: atom_id res chain seq x y z
N THR A 1 2.91 -8.51 -10.84
CA THR A 1 1.84 -8.11 -9.88
C THR A 1 0.47 -8.66 -10.28
N ASP A 2 0.42 -9.49 -11.32
CA ASP A 2 -0.79 -9.94 -12.01
C ASP A 2 -1.83 -10.62 -11.11
N VAL A 3 -1.41 -11.51 -10.20
CA VAL A 3 -2.34 -12.17 -9.27
C VAL A 3 -3.01 -11.14 -8.36
N CYS A 4 -2.24 -10.21 -7.80
CA CYS A 4 -2.78 -9.13 -6.96
C CYS A 4 -3.75 -8.25 -7.75
N LEU A 5 -3.38 -7.85 -8.97
CA LEU A 5 -4.26 -7.06 -9.84
C LEU A 5 -5.57 -7.79 -10.17
N GLN A 6 -5.53 -9.09 -10.47
CA GLN A 6 -6.75 -9.86 -10.71
C GLN A 6 -7.69 -9.83 -9.50
N VAL A 7 -7.15 -9.98 -8.28
CA VAL A 7 -7.95 -9.93 -7.05
C VAL A 7 -8.51 -8.52 -6.82
N VAL A 8 -7.67 -7.49 -6.92
CA VAL A 8 -8.08 -6.09 -6.68
C VAL A 8 -9.14 -5.65 -7.69
N ARG A 9 -8.94 -5.93 -8.98
CA ARG A 9 -9.93 -5.64 -10.03
C ARG A 9 -11.26 -6.33 -9.75
N ARG A 10 -11.25 -7.59 -9.28
CA ARG A 10 -12.47 -8.31 -8.90
C ARG A 10 -13.15 -7.67 -7.69
N ILE A 11 -12.41 -7.30 -6.65
CA ILE A 11 -12.97 -6.63 -5.48
C ILE A 11 -13.63 -5.30 -5.89
N ARG A 12 -12.94 -4.49 -6.71
CA ARG A 12 -13.51 -3.23 -7.22
C ARG A 12 -14.74 -3.44 -8.08
N LYS A 13 -14.76 -4.51 -8.89
CA LYS A 13 -15.94 -4.86 -9.69
C LYS A 13 -17.16 -5.23 -8.83
N GLU A 14 -16.96 -6.03 -7.78
CA GLU A 14 -18.07 -6.55 -6.97
C GLU A 14 -18.54 -5.58 -5.87
N PHE A 15 -17.61 -4.79 -5.31
CA PHE A 15 -17.87 -3.95 -4.13
C PHE A 15 -17.64 -2.46 -4.37
N GLY A 16 -17.14 -2.05 -5.55
CA GLY A 16 -16.76 -0.66 -5.80
C GLY A 16 -15.73 -0.15 -4.79
N THR A 17 -16.02 1.01 -4.20
CA THR A 17 -15.20 1.65 -3.16
C THR A 17 -15.75 1.42 -1.75
N THR A 18 -16.70 0.49 -1.56
CA THR A 18 -17.29 0.21 -0.23
C THR A 18 -16.38 -0.61 0.69
N LYS A 19 -15.26 -1.11 0.17
CA LYS A 19 -14.28 -1.93 0.88
C LYS A 19 -12.89 -1.36 0.68
N ASP A 20 -12.18 -1.19 1.79
CA ASP A 20 -10.78 -0.78 1.75
C ASP A 20 -9.87 -1.96 1.39
N ILE A 21 -8.89 -1.72 0.54
CA ILE A 21 -7.87 -2.66 0.13
C ILE A 21 -6.53 -2.20 0.71
N TRP A 22 -5.97 -3.06 1.58
CA TRP A 22 -4.70 -2.83 2.26
C TRP A 22 -3.61 -3.70 1.64
N SER A 23 -2.42 -3.15 1.45
CA SER A 23 -1.27 -3.88 0.88
C SER A 23 -0.01 -3.68 1.72
N TRP A 24 0.73 -4.76 1.97
CA TRP A 24 2.07 -4.73 2.58
C TRP A 24 3.08 -5.16 1.52
N THR A 25 4.04 -4.29 1.20
CA THR A 25 4.96 -4.53 0.07
C THR A 25 6.41 -4.71 0.49
N GLY A 26 6.82 -4.11 1.62
CA GLY A 26 8.23 -4.02 1.99
C GLY A 26 9.04 -3.00 1.17
N TYR A 27 8.43 -2.40 0.14
CA TYR A 27 8.96 -1.27 -0.62
C TYR A 27 8.37 0.02 -0.08
N THR A 28 9.06 1.13 -0.27
CA THR A 28 8.53 2.45 0.01
C THR A 28 7.56 2.88 -1.08
N PHE A 29 6.62 3.76 -0.74
CA PHE A 29 5.71 4.36 -1.73
C PHE A 29 6.48 5.02 -2.88
N ASP A 30 7.56 5.74 -2.56
CA ASP A 30 8.42 6.42 -3.52
C ASP A 30 9.11 5.44 -4.49
N GLU A 31 9.58 4.29 -4.00
CA GLU A 31 10.13 3.22 -4.86
C GLU A 31 9.07 2.67 -5.81
N LEU A 32 7.84 2.44 -5.31
CA LEU A 32 6.75 1.88 -6.12
C LEU A 32 6.24 2.85 -7.19
N LEU A 33 6.31 4.16 -6.95
CA LEU A 33 5.97 5.19 -7.94
C LEU A 33 6.94 5.24 -9.13
N GLN A 34 8.14 4.67 -9.00
CA GLN A 34 9.16 4.62 -10.07
C GLN A 34 9.29 3.21 -10.68
N ASP A 35 8.36 2.32 -10.34
CA ASP A 35 8.43 0.91 -10.71
C ASP A 35 7.63 0.63 -11.99
N SER A 36 7.34 -0.65 -12.27
CA SER A 36 6.61 -1.07 -13.46
C SER A 36 5.14 -0.63 -13.48
N GLU A 37 4.58 -0.51 -14.70
CA GLU A 37 3.18 -0.09 -14.93
C GLU A 37 2.15 -0.92 -14.15
N ASP A 38 2.40 -2.22 -13.97
CA ASP A 38 1.51 -3.11 -13.21
C ASP A 38 1.48 -2.77 -11.70
N LYS A 39 2.56 -2.22 -11.14
CA LYS A 39 2.60 -1.75 -9.76
C LYS A 39 1.97 -0.39 -9.60
N LEU A 40 2.16 0.50 -10.57
CA LEU A 40 1.45 1.78 -10.62
C LEU A 40 -0.07 1.56 -10.73
N GLU A 41 -0.49 0.60 -11.55
CA GLU A 41 -1.90 0.21 -11.63
C GLU A 41 -2.38 -0.34 -10.28
N LEU A 42 -1.62 -1.21 -9.63
CA LEU A 42 -2.01 -1.73 -8.32
C LEU A 42 -2.14 -0.60 -7.29
N LEU A 43 -1.16 0.31 -7.23
CA LEU A 43 -1.20 1.48 -6.35
C LEU A 43 -2.45 2.33 -6.60
N SER A 44 -2.81 2.56 -7.86
CA SER A 44 -4.00 3.35 -8.20
C SER A 44 -5.32 2.73 -7.70
N GLN A 45 -5.34 1.44 -7.40
CA GLN A 45 -6.55 0.72 -7.01
C GLN A 45 -6.64 0.34 -5.53
N ILE A 46 -5.58 0.53 -4.74
CA ILE A 46 -5.57 0.26 -3.29
C ILE A 46 -5.79 1.53 -2.47
N ASP A 47 -6.22 1.39 -1.22
CA ASP A 47 -6.54 2.53 -0.36
C ASP A 47 -5.44 2.78 0.66
N ILE A 48 -4.90 1.71 1.25
CA ILE A 48 -3.86 1.80 2.27
C ILE A 48 -2.63 0.97 1.88
N LEU A 49 -1.46 1.60 1.93
CA LEU A 49 -0.17 0.94 1.75
C LEU A 49 0.59 0.94 3.06
N VAL A 50 0.97 -0.25 3.55
CA VAL A 50 1.97 -0.38 4.59
C VAL A 50 3.33 -0.58 3.94
N ASP A 51 4.11 0.50 3.94
CA ASP A 51 5.36 0.62 3.21
C ASP A 51 6.59 0.35 4.09
N GLY A 52 7.72 0.04 3.44
CA GLY A 52 9.01 -0.18 4.11
C GLY A 52 9.23 -1.61 4.63
N ARG A 53 10.50 -2.03 4.62
CA ARG A 53 10.93 -3.36 5.07
C ARG A 53 10.74 -3.54 6.57
N PHE A 54 10.46 -4.77 6.99
CA PHE A 54 10.48 -5.10 8.40
C PHE A 54 11.92 -5.07 8.94
N GLU A 55 12.15 -4.27 9.98
CA GLU A 55 13.44 -4.16 10.66
C GLU A 55 13.36 -4.75 12.07
N LEU A 56 14.12 -5.83 12.35
CA LEU A 56 14.09 -6.51 13.64
C LEU A 56 14.54 -5.60 14.81
N SER A 57 15.51 -4.71 14.57
CA SER A 57 15.99 -3.72 15.54
C SER A 57 14.92 -2.68 15.91
N LYS A 58 13.93 -2.46 15.04
CA LYS A 58 12.81 -1.54 15.22
C LYS A 58 11.49 -2.29 15.49
N ARG A 59 11.55 -3.59 15.80
CA ARG A 59 10.38 -4.42 16.05
C ARG A 59 9.62 -3.89 17.26
N ASP A 60 8.34 -3.64 17.08
CA ASP A 60 7.43 -3.28 18.16
C ASP A 60 6.06 -3.91 17.91
N LEU A 61 5.67 -4.84 18.80
CA LEU A 61 4.42 -5.59 18.71
C LEU A 61 3.19 -4.77 19.14
N LYS A 62 3.38 -3.58 19.70
CA LYS A 62 2.28 -2.68 20.06
C LYS A 62 1.81 -1.83 18.89
N LEU A 63 2.57 -1.81 17.78
CA LEU A 63 2.20 -1.06 16.58
C LEU A 63 1.05 -1.76 15.87
N GLN A 64 -0.01 -1.00 15.58
CA GLN A 64 -1.14 -1.53 14.83
C GLN A 64 -0.76 -1.69 13.36
N PHE A 65 -1.12 -2.83 12.76
CA PHE A 65 -0.98 -3.14 11.33
C PHE A 65 0.45 -3.13 10.76
N ARG A 66 1.49 -3.06 11.61
CA ARG A 66 2.90 -3.09 11.20
C ARG A 66 3.77 -3.76 12.27
N GLY A 67 4.90 -4.32 11.84
CA GLY A 67 5.81 -5.03 12.72
C GLY A 67 6.98 -4.20 13.24
N SER A 68 7.37 -3.16 12.50
CA SER A 68 8.49 -2.29 12.87
C SER A 68 8.18 -0.81 12.71
N SER A 69 8.80 0.04 13.54
CA SER A 69 8.46 1.47 13.63
C SER A 69 8.83 2.30 12.39
N ASN A 70 9.68 1.77 11.52
CA ASN A 70 10.01 2.38 10.22
C ASN A 70 8.92 2.16 9.15
N GLN A 71 7.96 1.26 9.38
CA GLN A 71 6.90 1.02 8.41
C GLN A 71 5.81 2.09 8.52
N ARG A 72 5.45 2.73 7.42
CA ARG A 72 4.45 3.79 7.38
C ARG A 72 3.13 3.21 6.87
N ILE A 73 2.01 3.68 7.41
CA ILE A 73 0.68 3.35 6.91
C ILE A 73 0.26 4.55 6.09
N ILE A 74 0.14 4.40 4.77
CA ILE A 74 -0.03 5.50 3.83
C ILE A 74 -1.44 5.45 3.27
N ASP A 75 -2.13 6.59 3.30
CA ASP A 75 -3.36 6.82 2.54
C ASP A 75 -3.00 7.06 1.08
N VAL A 76 -3.18 6.04 0.24
CA VAL A 76 -2.67 6.03 -1.14
C VAL A 76 -3.42 7.04 -2.00
N GLN A 77 -4.75 7.10 -1.86
CA GLN A 77 -5.57 7.98 -2.69
C GLN A 77 -5.25 9.45 -2.40
N LYS A 78 -5.20 9.84 -1.11
CA LYS A 78 -4.77 11.20 -0.74
C LYS A 78 -3.33 11.49 -1.15
N SER A 79 -2.45 10.49 -1.09
CA SER A 79 -1.05 10.68 -1.46
C SER A 79 -0.86 10.91 -2.95
N LEU A 80 -1.62 10.21 -3.79
CA LEU A 80 -1.62 10.39 -5.24
C LEU A 80 -2.24 11.75 -5.62
N GLU A 81 -3.34 12.16 -4.98
CA GLU A 81 -4.00 13.45 -5.24
C GLU A 81 -3.13 14.65 -4.88
N SER A 82 -2.41 14.58 -3.75
CA SER A 82 -1.57 15.67 -3.25
C SER A 82 -0.13 15.61 -3.75
N ASN A 83 0.26 14.52 -4.43
CA ASN A 83 1.63 14.19 -4.79
C ASN A 83 2.62 14.28 -3.60
N GLN A 84 2.13 13.92 -2.41
CA GLN A 84 2.87 13.92 -1.14
C GLN A 84 2.44 12.72 -0.29
N VAL A 85 3.35 12.14 0.49
CA VAL A 85 3.00 11.01 1.36
C VAL A 85 2.10 11.46 2.51
N VAL A 86 0.90 10.89 2.59
CA VAL A 86 -0.09 11.12 3.66
C VAL A 86 -0.18 9.88 4.56
N ILE A 87 -0.02 10.06 5.87
CA ILE A 87 0.02 9.01 6.92
C ILE A 87 -1.11 9.23 7.93
#